data_AF-A0A0M3JSM5-F1
#
_entry.id   AF-A0A0M3JSM5-F1
#
_cell.length_a   1.000
_cell.length_b   1.000
_cell.length_c   1.000
_cell.angle_alpha   90.00
_cell.angle_beta   90.00
_cell.angle_gamma   90.00
#
_symmetry.space_group_name_H-M   'P 1'
#
loop_
_entity.id
_entity.type
_entity.pdbx_description
1 polymer ?
#
loop_
_entity_poly.entity_id
_entity_poly.type
_entity_poly.pdbx_seq_one_letter_code
_entity_poly.pdbx_strand_id
1 'polypeptide(L)'
;LFLNNMVRNSLIVCAHTLPTVIHETDSICDIPDTSSAFLRDSNGVFSGSVSALVSMVKYSPTQAYCIIAEFERNLSGKYVTVEETDDPRSLKIAKIKDSPENLRVLPIYVQVHHVPKSRLPLEHLTGRLSESILGQTNLELKKNVTVDLMEDADYDVWRDRAGFIVTDKQQLRQITVNVYEFLKTLQPSKKIKVVQLDESLRDLLLEYDHSISSLNRATFLQYLFNDATTVFVAEEQQNNSSNNDDRQIVGYMVVKRDRILALYADSTDVAHTLAHHWLRTSRFFKITLCCRHLCWEVEGNASTVTQTIHRRHTRAVPGNIRWDHVYAINIGMNIL
;
A
#
# COMPACT_ATOMS: atom_id res chain seq x y z
N LEU A 1 20.12 20.39 12.08
CA LEU A 1 20.38 20.05 10.67
C LEU A 1 20.61 18.54 10.59
N PHE A 2 19.53 17.75 10.62
CA PHE A 2 19.61 16.30 10.46
C PHE A 2 19.49 15.99 8.96
N LEU A 3 20.54 15.42 8.38
CA LEU A 3 20.58 15.00 6.98
C LEU A 3 19.74 13.72 6.82
N ASN A 4 18.58 13.85 6.19
CA ASN A 4 17.79 12.72 5.69
C ASN A 4 18.61 11.94 4.64
N ASN A 5 19.20 10.82 5.04
CA ASN A 5 20.02 9.97 4.18
C ASN A 5 19.26 8.78 3.56
N MET A 6 17.98 8.60 3.87
CA MET A 6 17.16 7.52 3.30
C MET A 6 16.29 7.99 2.12
N VAL A 7 16.16 7.14 1.11
CA VAL A 7 15.26 7.29 -0.04
C VAL A 7 14.13 6.29 0.12
N ARG A 8 12.89 6.78 0.04
CA ARG A 8 11.69 5.95 0.12
C ARG A 8 11.16 5.67 -1.29
N ASN A 9 11.04 4.40 -1.64
CA ASN A 9 10.67 3.96 -2.98
C ASN A 9 9.26 3.35 -3.05
N SER A 10 8.51 3.27 -1.95
CA SER A 10 7.14 2.75 -1.91
C SER A 10 6.20 3.64 -1.09
N LEU A 11 4.93 3.62 -1.46
CA LEU A 11 3.89 4.44 -0.84
C LEU A 11 3.24 3.74 0.36
N ILE A 12 3.05 4.49 1.43
CA ILE A 12 2.00 4.24 2.42
C ILE A 12 1.30 5.56 2.66
N VAL A 13 0.01 5.65 2.30
CA VAL A 13 -0.77 6.87 2.47
C VAL A 13 -0.97 7.22 3.96
N CYS A 14 -0.97 6.22 4.86
CA CYS A 14 -0.95 6.42 6.32
C CYS A 14 0.40 6.94 6.86
N ALA A 15 1.46 7.05 6.07
CA ALA A 15 2.82 7.31 6.58
C ALA A 15 3.24 8.79 6.65
N HIS A 16 2.37 9.76 6.36
CA HIS A 16 2.69 11.16 6.71
C HIS A 16 2.75 11.40 8.24
N THR A 17 2.48 10.37 9.05
CA THR A 17 2.74 10.34 10.49
C THR A 17 3.92 9.48 10.90
N LEU A 18 4.59 8.76 9.99
CA LEU A 18 5.86 8.13 10.31
C LEU A 18 6.95 9.21 10.18
N PRO A 19 7.66 9.57 11.26
CA PRO A 19 8.79 10.47 11.13
C PRO A 19 9.73 9.90 10.06
N THR A 20 10.25 10.77 9.20
CA THR A 20 11.28 10.50 8.18
C THR A 20 12.61 9.97 8.75
N VAL A 21 12.59 9.45 9.97
CA VAL A 21 13.70 8.98 10.77
C VAL A 21 13.25 7.67 11.42
N ILE A 22 13.52 6.54 10.77
CA ILE A 22 13.43 5.23 11.45
C ILE A 22 14.79 4.97 12.09
N HIS A 23 15.13 5.77 13.11
CA HIS A 23 16.07 5.30 14.14
C HIS A 23 15.32 4.50 15.22
N GLU A 24 13.98 4.50 15.21
CA GLU A 24 13.13 3.69 16.07
C GLU A 24 12.22 2.80 15.21
N THR A 25 12.50 1.50 15.24
CA THR A 25 11.88 0.42 14.45
C THR A 25 10.44 0.09 14.83
N ASP A 26 9.89 0.77 15.83
CA ASP A 26 8.73 0.29 16.57
C ASP A 26 7.40 0.65 15.88
N SER A 27 7.30 1.80 15.20
CA SER A 27 6.01 2.28 14.66
C SER A 27 5.52 1.54 13.40
N ILE A 28 6.38 0.82 12.67
CA ILE A 28 5.97 0.02 11.50
C ILE A 28 5.51 -1.38 11.92
N CYS A 29 6.00 -1.86 13.07
CA CYS A 29 5.63 -3.17 13.60
C CYS A 29 4.18 -3.22 14.09
N ASP A 30 3.50 -2.07 14.17
CA ASP A 30 2.12 -1.96 14.65
C ASP A 30 1.07 -2.28 13.58
N ILE A 31 1.44 -2.35 12.28
CA ILE A 31 0.50 -2.75 11.23
C ILE A 31 0.28 -4.27 11.30
N PRO A 32 -0.97 -4.75 11.44
CA PRO A 32 -1.25 -6.19 11.54
C PRO A 32 -0.70 -6.98 10.36
N ASP A 33 -0.23 -8.20 10.65
CA ASP A 33 0.30 -9.16 9.67
C ASP A 33 1.48 -8.64 8.82
N THR A 34 2.19 -7.63 9.34
CA THR A 34 3.39 -7.07 8.72
C THR A 34 4.63 -7.84 9.16
N SER A 35 5.49 -8.13 8.19
CA SER A 35 6.84 -8.66 8.40
C SER A 35 7.85 -7.74 7.75
N SER A 36 8.94 -7.47 8.46
CA SER A 36 9.98 -6.53 8.04
C SER A 36 11.34 -7.21 8.01
N ALA A 37 12.16 -6.85 7.03
CA ALA A 37 13.54 -7.29 6.93
C ALA A 37 14.47 -6.09 6.85
N PHE A 38 15.62 -6.21 7.51
CA PHE A 38 16.56 -5.13 7.74
C PHE A 38 17.91 -5.49 7.15
N LEU A 39 18.57 -4.49 6.57
CA LEU A 39 19.98 -4.55 6.19
C LEU A 39 20.75 -3.59 7.08
N ARG A 40 21.77 -4.09 7.79
CA ARG A 40 22.57 -3.28 8.72
C ARG A 40 24.00 -3.14 8.24
N ASP A 41 24.53 -1.93 8.35
CA ASP A 41 25.96 -1.70 8.16
C ASP A 41 26.73 -1.94 9.46
N SER A 42 27.89 -2.58 9.32
CA SER A 42 28.84 -2.82 10.41
C SER A 42 30.05 -1.89 10.37
N ASN A 43 30.24 -1.15 9.27
CA ASN A 43 31.40 -0.29 9.03
C ASN A 43 31.11 1.21 9.08
N GLY A 44 29.86 1.61 9.36
CA GLY A 44 29.44 3.01 9.50
C GLY A 44 29.79 3.61 10.87
N VAL A 45 29.74 4.95 10.96
CA VAL A 45 29.93 5.74 12.21
C VAL A 45 28.98 5.30 13.34
N PHE A 46 27.89 4.61 12.99
CA PHE A 46 26.95 3.96 13.91
C PHE A 46 26.88 2.46 13.62
N SER A 47 27.85 1.69 14.13
CA SER A 47 27.81 0.22 14.12
C SER A 47 26.43 -0.27 14.60
N GLY A 48 25.64 -0.88 13.70
CA GLY A 48 24.30 -1.40 13.99
C GLY A 48 23.12 -0.58 13.44
N SER A 49 23.35 0.52 12.73
CA SER A 49 22.27 1.29 12.09
C SER A 49 21.61 0.52 10.94
N VAL A 50 20.29 0.70 10.79
CA VAL A 50 19.52 0.15 9.67
C VAL A 50 19.82 0.97 8.42
N SER A 51 20.43 0.34 7.42
CA SER A 51 20.80 0.97 6.15
C SER A 51 19.83 0.67 5.02
N ALA A 52 19.01 -0.38 5.16
CA ALA A 52 17.83 -0.57 4.33
C ALA A 52 16.74 -1.35 5.07
N LEU A 53 15.49 -1.11 4.69
CA LEU A 53 14.30 -1.73 5.25
C LEU A 53 13.33 -2.06 4.13
N VAL A 54 12.81 -3.28 4.14
CA VAL A 54 11.61 -3.64 3.37
C VAL A 54 10.58 -4.21 4.34
N SER A 55 9.31 -3.87 4.15
CA SER A 55 8.19 -4.42 4.92
C SER A 55 7.11 -4.93 3.98
N MET A 56 6.56 -6.09 4.31
CA MET A 56 5.48 -6.73 3.56
C MET A 56 4.32 -7.12 4.47
N VAL A 57 3.10 -6.98 3.96
CA VAL A 57 1.88 -7.47 4.60
C VAL A 57 1.41 -8.73 3.88
N LYS A 58 1.13 -9.79 4.64
CA LYS A 58 0.56 -11.03 4.09
C LYS A 58 -0.96 -10.93 4.01
N TYR A 59 -1.55 -11.35 2.89
CA TYR A 59 -3.01 -11.39 2.75
C TYR A 59 -3.57 -12.78 2.53
N SER A 60 -2.79 -13.65 1.90
CA SER A 60 -3.15 -15.04 1.70
C SER A 60 -1.89 -15.90 1.71
N PRO A 61 -2.02 -17.24 1.71
CA PRO A 61 -0.85 -18.12 1.66
C PRO A 61 0.10 -17.86 0.48
N THR A 62 -0.39 -17.23 -0.59
CA THR A 62 0.39 -16.97 -1.81
C THR A 62 0.46 -15.50 -2.22
N GLN A 63 -0.15 -14.57 -1.46
CA GLN A 63 -0.18 -13.16 -1.80
C GLN A 63 0.32 -12.26 -0.67
N ALA A 64 1.15 -11.29 -1.03
CA ALA A 64 1.64 -10.27 -0.12
C ALA A 64 1.73 -8.89 -0.81
N TYR A 65 1.89 -7.84 -0.02
CA TYR A 65 2.14 -6.48 -0.49
C TYR A 65 3.44 -5.96 0.06
N CYS A 66 4.26 -5.34 -0.78
CA CYS A 66 5.41 -4.57 -0.35
C CYS A 66 4.97 -3.15 0.01
N ILE A 67 4.88 -2.86 1.31
CA ILE A 67 4.37 -1.59 1.82
C ILE A 67 5.49 -0.56 2.03
N ILE A 68 6.69 -1.01 2.41
CA ILE A 68 7.85 -0.15 2.68
C ILE A 68 9.05 -0.71 1.93
N ALA A 69 9.80 0.19 1.28
CA ALA A 69 11.11 -0.07 0.73
C ALA A 69 11.93 1.22 0.85
N GLU A 70 12.80 1.27 1.85
CA GLU A 70 13.63 2.42 2.18
C GLU A 70 15.10 2.02 2.20
N PHE A 71 15.93 2.87 1.59
CA PHE A 71 17.37 2.60 1.41
C PHE A 71 18.18 3.84 1.71
N GLU A 72 19.31 3.70 2.39
CA GLU A 72 20.28 4.79 2.45
C GLU A 72 20.78 5.15 1.04
N ARG A 73 20.97 6.45 0.78
CA ARG A 73 21.42 6.99 -0.50
C ARG A 73 22.77 6.42 -0.94
N ASN A 74 23.65 6.13 0.00
CA ASN A 74 24.97 5.53 -0.26
C ASN A 74 24.89 4.11 -0.85
N LEU A 75 23.78 3.40 -0.66
CA LEU A 75 23.50 2.07 -1.17
C LEU A 75 22.68 2.08 -2.46
N SER A 76 22.11 3.22 -2.84
CA SER A 76 21.36 3.35 -4.08
C SER A 76 22.26 3.02 -5.28
N GLY A 77 21.81 2.07 -6.11
CA GLY A 77 22.55 1.58 -7.28
C GLY A 77 23.79 0.73 -6.97
N LYS A 78 24.11 0.46 -5.69
CA LYS A 78 25.27 -0.36 -5.31
C LYS A 78 24.89 -1.81 -5.04
N TYR A 79 25.79 -2.71 -5.39
CA TYR A 79 25.64 -4.13 -5.13
C TYR A 79 26.27 -4.48 -3.78
N VAL A 80 25.57 -5.27 -2.98
CA VAL A 80 26.04 -5.69 -1.67
C VAL A 80 26.09 -7.21 -1.57
N THR A 81 27.09 -7.72 -0.86
CA THR A 81 27.09 -9.09 -0.36
C THR A 81 26.68 -9.06 1.11
N VAL A 82 25.84 -10.01 1.51
CA VAL A 82 25.26 -10.04 2.86
C VAL A 82 25.70 -11.29 3.62
N GLU A 83 25.78 -11.15 4.94
CA GLU A 83 25.97 -12.23 5.91
C GLU A 83 24.71 -12.38 6.76
N GLU A 84 24.42 -13.63 7.13
CA GLU A 84 23.35 -13.96 8.07
C GLU A 84 23.69 -13.42 9.47
N THR A 85 22.67 -13.05 10.21
CA THR A 85 22.79 -12.66 11.63
C THR A 85 21.95 -13.58 12.50
N ASP A 86 22.12 -13.49 13.82
CA ASP A 86 21.29 -14.24 14.77
C ASP A 86 19.80 -13.85 14.70
N ASP A 87 19.48 -12.63 14.25
CA ASP A 87 18.10 -12.23 13.95
C ASP A 87 17.74 -12.67 12.52
N PRO A 88 16.77 -13.59 12.34
CA PRO A 88 16.38 -14.07 11.01
C PRO A 88 15.83 -12.96 10.10
N ARG A 89 15.40 -11.83 10.68
CA ARG A 89 14.91 -10.65 9.93
C ARG A 89 16.01 -9.70 9.51
N SER A 90 17.23 -9.85 10.05
CA SER A 90 18.32 -8.92 9.82
C SER A 90 19.45 -9.58 9.02
N LEU A 91 19.94 -8.84 8.03
CA LEU A 91 21.11 -9.18 7.24
C LEU A 91 22.20 -8.15 7.51
N LYS A 92 23.45 -8.59 7.49
CA LYS A 92 24.62 -7.73 7.68
C LYS A 92 25.32 -7.48 6.35
N ILE A 93 25.68 -6.23 6.07
CA ILE A 93 26.48 -5.90 4.88
C ILE A 93 27.91 -6.37 5.12
N ALA A 94 28.37 -7.29 4.27
CA ALA A 94 29.75 -7.78 4.29
C ALA A 94 30.65 -6.95 3.38
N LYS A 95 30.21 -6.66 2.15
CA LYS A 95 30.96 -5.87 1.15
C LYS A 95 30.00 -5.08 0.26
N ILE A 96 30.46 -3.90 -0.15
CA ILE A 96 29.80 -3.04 -1.13
C ILE A 96 30.64 -3.07 -2.42
N LYS A 97 29.98 -3.15 -3.58
CA LYS A 97 30.57 -3.19 -4.91
C LYS A 97 29.79 -2.28 -5.86
N ASP A 98 30.50 -1.66 -6.79
CA ASP A 98 29.89 -0.75 -7.79
C ASP A 98 29.38 -1.47 -9.04
N SER A 99 29.77 -2.73 -9.26
CA SER A 99 29.40 -3.51 -10.44
C SER A 99 28.77 -4.86 -10.08
N PRO A 100 27.81 -5.36 -10.87
CA PRO A 100 27.26 -6.70 -10.70
C PRO A 100 28.31 -7.77 -10.98
N GLU A 101 28.02 -8.99 -10.54
CA GLU A 101 28.81 -10.17 -10.89
C GLU A 101 28.73 -10.45 -12.40
N ASN A 102 29.90 -10.63 -13.05
CA ASN A 102 29.94 -10.89 -14.48
C ASN A 102 29.75 -12.38 -14.78
N LEU A 103 28.53 -12.75 -15.17
CA LEU A 103 28.17 -14.14 -15.51
C LEU A 103 28.35 -14.48 -16.99
N ARG A 104 28.72 -13.52 -17.86
CA ARG A 104 28.69 -13.68 -19.33
C ARG A 104 29.57 -14.83 -19.85
N VAL A 105 30.61 -15.18 -19.09
CA VAL A 105 31.56 -16.24 -19.44
C VAL A 105 31.13 -17.64 -18.98
N LEU A 106 30.04 -17.74 -18.21
CA LEU A 106 29.53 -19.02 -17.71
C LEU A 106 28.59 -19.68 -18.74
N PRO A 107 28.37 -21.00 -18.68
CA PRO A 107 27.36 -21.65 -19.51
C PRO A 107 25.97 -21.04 -19.32
N ILE A 108 25.16 -20.95 -20.38
CA ILE A 108 23.83 -20.30 -20.36
C ILE A 108 22.95 -20.83 -19.22
N TYR A 109 22.95 -22.15 -19.00
CA TYR A 109 22.21 -22.78 -17.90
C TYR A 109 22.62 -22.20 -16.53
N VAL A 110 23.91 -21.99 -16.29
CA VAL A 110 24.40 -21.38 -15.05
C VAL A 110 23.99 -19.91 -15.00
N GLN A 111 24.07 -19.17 -16.10
CA GLN A 111 23.65 -17.76 -16.12
C GLN A 111 22.18 -17.56 -15.71
N VAL A 112 21.31 -18.50 -16.08
CA VAL A 112 19.87 -18.41 -15.80
C VAL A 112 19.52 -18.83 -14.37
N HIS A 113 20.19 -19.85 -13.83
CA HIS A 113 19.85 -20.41 -12.51
C HIS A 113 20.76 -19.94 -11.36
N HIS A 114 21.86 -19.24 -11.67
CA HIS A 114 22.75 -18.72 -10.65
C HIS A 114 22.13 -17.51 -9.97
N VAL A 115 22.04 -17.58 -8.64
CA VAL A 115 21.68 -16.44 -7.80
C VAL A 115 22.97 -15.74 -7.39
N PRO A 116 23.26 -14.53 -7.91
CA PRO A 116 24.50 -13.81 -7.56
C PRO A 116 24.56 -13.54 -6.06
N LYS A 117 25.75 -13.64 -5.48
CA LYS A 117 25.94 -13.25 -4.06
C LYS A 117 25.90 -11.74 -3.88
N SER A 118 26.28 -10.99 -4.92
CA SER A 118 26.33 -9.54 -4.96
C SER A 118 25.11 -9.01 -5.70
N ARG A 119 24.12 -8.50 -4.96
CA ARG A 119 22.82 -8.03 -5.48
C ARG A 119 22.47 -6.67 -4.88
N LEU A 120 21.48 -5.98 -5.44
CA LEU A 120 20.97 -4.76 -4.83
C LEU A 120 20.34 -5.06 -3.46
N PRO A 121 20.36 -4.11 -2.50
CA PRO A 121 19.70 -4.27 -1.21
C PRO A 121 18.24 -4.70 -1.31
N LEU A 122 17.50 -4.13 -2.27
CA LEU A 122 16.10 -4.47 -2.53
C LEU A 122 15.94 -5.96 -2.83
N GLU A 123 16.79 -6.54 -3.66
CA GLU A 123 16.72 -7.97 -4.06
C GLU A 123 16.94 -8.91 -2.87
N HIS A 124 17.89 -8.59 -2.00
CA HIS A 124 18.16 -9.39 -0.80
C HIS A 124 16.96 -9.35 0.16
N LEU A 125 16.43 -8.15 0.42
CA LEU A 125 15.35 -7.97 1.39
C LEU A 125 14.01 -8.50 0.87
N THR A 126 13.67 -8.28 -0.40
CA THR A 126 12.42 -8.83 -0.99
C THR A 126 12.47 -10.35 -1.10
N GLY A 127 13.62 -10.93 -1.49
CA GLY A 127 13.80 -12.38 -1.51
C GLY A 127 13.58 -12.98 -0.12
N ARG A 128 14.28 -12.45 0.88
CA ARG A 128 14.19 -12.88 2.29
C ARG A 128 12.75 -12.83 2.82
N LEU A 129 12.06 -11.72 2.60
CA LEU A 129 10.67 -11.57 3.06
C LEU A 129 9.72 -12.48 2.31
N SER A 130 9.88 -12.62 1.00
CA SER A 130 9.00 -13.48 0.21
C SER A 130 9.09 -14.95 0.66
N GLU A 131 10.29 -15.43 0.99
CA GLU A 131 10.49 -16.78 1.52
C GLU A 131 9.96 -16.94 2.94
N SER A 132 10.20 -15.96 3.82
CA SER A 132 9.74 -15.99 5.20
C SER A 132 8.20 -15.95 5.30
N ILE A 133 7.54 -15.13 4.48
CA ILE A 133 6.11 -14.86 4.57
C ILE A 133 5.29 -15.89 3.78
N LEU A 134 5.74 -16.24 2.57
CA LEU A 134 5.01 -17.10 1.63
C LEU A 134 5.55 -18.54 1.59
N GLY A 135 6.58 -18.84 2.39
CA GLY A 135 7.21 -20.16 2.52
C GLY A 135 8.10 -20.52 1.32
N GLN A 136 8.94 -21.56 1.44
CA GLN A 136 9.80 -22.04 0.34
C GLN A 136 9.12 -23.10 -0.54
N THR A 137 8.10 -23.79 -0.03
CA THR A 137 7.57 -25.06 -0.58
C THR A 137 6.44 -24.94 -1.59
N ASN A 138 5.96 -23.73 -1.88
CA ASN A 138 5.00 -23.52 -2.96
C ASN A 138 5.75 -23.26 -4.26
N LEU A 139 5.76 -24.23 -5.18
CA LEU A 139 6.17 -24.10 -6.59
C LEU A 139 6.08 -22.62 -7.03
N GLU A 140 7.23 -21.94 -7.11
CA GLU A 140 7.43 -20.47 -6.97
C GLU A 140 6.58 -19.57 -7.89
N LEU A 141 5.86 -20.17 -8.83
CA LEU A 141 4.94 -19.56 -9.77
C LEU A 141 3.69 -18.95 -9.11
N LYS A 142 3.24 -19.46 -7.95
CA LYS A 142 2.01 -18.97 -7.32
C LYS A 142 2.19 -17.77 -6.39
N LYS A 143 3.43 -17.48 -5.96
CA LYS A 143 3.73 -16.38 -5.04
C LYS A 143 3.63 -15.05 -5.76
N ASN A 144 2.69 -14.21 -5.34
CA ASN A 144 2.45 -12.92 -5.95
C ASN A 144 2.62 -11.80 -4.93
N VAL A 145 3.60 -10.93 -5.16
CA VAL A 145 3.82 -9.75 -4.34
C VAL A 145 3.44 -8.53 -5.15
N THR A 146 2.68 -7.62 -4.56
CA THR A 146 2.25 -6.36 -5.17
C THR A 146 3.02 -5.18 -4.57
N VAL A 147 3.28 -4.14 -5.37
CA VAL A 147 3.87 -2.88 -4.90
C VAL A 147 3.24 -1.71 -5.66
N ASP A 148 3.02 -0.60 -4.99
CA ASP A 148 2.60 0.67 -5.60
C ASP A 148 3.80 1.64 -5.62
N LEU A 149 4.15 2.08 -6.82
CA LEU A 149 5.31 2.94 -7.09
C LEU A 149 4.86 4.31 -7.61
N MET A 150 5.52 5.37 -7.14
CA MET A 150 5.34 6.71 -7.69
C MET A 150 6.12 6.87 -9.00
N GLU A 151 5.74 7.86 -9.81
CA GLU A 151 6.37 8.18 -11.10
C GLU A 151 7.89 8.40 -11.02
N ASP A 152 8.43 8.81 -9.88
CA ASP A 152 9.86 9.03 -9.63
C ASP A 152 10.62 7.77 -9.16
N ALA A 153 9.94 6.63 -9.00
CA ALA A 153 10.58 5.37 -8.61
C ALA A 153 11.47 4.80 -9.72
N ASP A 154 12.55 4.12 -9.33
CA ASP A 154 13.43 3.40 -10.26
C ASP A 154 12.75 2.12 -10.79
N TYR A 155 11.98 2.28 -11.87
CA TYR A 155 11.21 1.20 -12.48
C TYR A 155 12.06 0.05 -12.97
N ASP A 156 13.27 0.31 -13.46
CA ASP A 156 14.14 -0.73 -14.00
C ASP A 156 14.65 -1.62 -12.86
N VAL A 157 14.97 -1.03 -11.70
CA VAL A 157 15.31 -1.82 -10.50
C VAL A 157 14.12 -2.67 -10.03
N TRP A 158 12.92 -2.10 -9.94
CA TRP A 158 11.74 -2.86 -9.49
C TRP A 158 11.35 -3.97 -10.47
N ARG A 159 11.37 -3.70 -11.78
CA ARG A 159 11.00 -4.65 -12.84
C ARG A 159 12.07 -5.71 -13.05
N ASP A 160 13.31 -5.30 -13.32
CA ASP A 160 14.35 -6.18 -13.83
C ASP A 160 15.17 -6.85 -12.72
N ARG A 161 15.21 -6.26 -11.52
CA ARG A 161 16.01 -6.78 -10.40
C ARG A 161 15.12 -7.41 -9.33
N ALA A 162 14.09 -6.70 -8.87
CA ALA A 162 13.18 -7.20 -7.84
C ALA A 162 12.04 -8.08 -8.38
N GLY A 163 11.87 -8.17 -9.71
CA GLY A 163 10.96 -9.10 -10.35
C GLY A 163 9.49 -8.67 -10.39
N PHE A 164 9.18 -7.39 -10.24
CA PHE A 164 7.82 -6.82 -10.36
C PHE A 164 7.47 -6.52 -11.83
N ILE A 165 7.35 -7.57 -12.61
CA ILE A 165 7.25 -7.51 -14.08
C ILE A 165 5.83 -7.24 -14.59
N VAL A 166 4.80 -7.59 -13.82
CA VAL A 166 3.40 -7.45 -14.24
C VAL A 166 2.89 -6.06 -13.86
N THR A 167 2.26 -5.36 -14.78
CA THR A 167 1.67 -4.04 -14.54
C THR A 167 0.16 -4.16 -14.36
N ASP A 168 -0.39 -3.44 -13.39
CA ASP A 168 -1.83 -3.37 -13.16
C ASP A 168 -2.52 -2.52 -14.25
N LYS A 169 -3.78 -2.84 -14.55
CA LYS A 169 -4.62 -2.14 -15.53
C LYS A 169 -5.42 -0.96 -14.97
N GLN A 170 -5.52 -0.80 -13.65
CA GLN A 170 -6.43 0.17 -13.02
C GLN A 170 -5.97 1.64 -13.12
N GLN A 171 -4.76 1.91 -13.61
CA GLN A 171 -4.21 3.26 -13.81
C GLN A 171 -4.43 4.16 -12.59
N LEU A 172 -3.76 3.85 -11.48
CA LEU A 172 -3.97 4.53 -10.20
C LEU A 172 -3.35 5.93 -10.19
N ARG A 173 -3.97 6.84 -9.44
CA ARG A 173 -3.51 8.22 -9.26
C ARG A 173 -3.73 8.66 -7.82
N GLN A 174 -2.79 9.43 -7.28
CA GLN A 174 -3.02 10.26 -6.11
C GLN A 174 -3.42 11.64 -6.58
N ILE A 175 -4.56 12.13 -6.11
CA ILE A 175 -5.05 13.47 -6.42
C ILE A 175 -5.15 14.30 -5.14
N THR A 176 -4.71 15.55 -5.21
CA THR A 176 -4.95 16.57 -4.18
C THR A 176 -5.84 17.64 -4.76
N VAL A 177 -7.05 17.76 -4.21
CA VAL A 177 -8.13 18.57 -4.77
C VAL A 177 -8.56 19.67 -3.79
N ASN A 178 -9.05 20.79 -4.32
CA ASN A 178 -9.71 21.80 -3.51
C ASN A 178 -11.11 21.32 -3.10
N VAL A 179 -11.47 21.45 -1.82
CA VAL A 179 -12.75 20.95 -1.28
C VAL A 179 -13.95 21.64 -1.92
N TYR A 180 -13.89 22.94 -2.16
CA TYR A 180 -14.99 23.70 -2.78
C TYR A 180 -15.21 23.26 -4.22
N GLU A 181 -14.14 23.08 -5.00
CA GLU A 181 -14.26 22.57 -6.37
C GLU A 181 -14.74 21.11 -6.40
N PHE A 182 -14.29 20.28 -5.46
CA PHE A 182 -14.76 18.90 -5.37
C PHE A 182 -16.25 18.84 -5.04
N LEU A 183 -16.74 19.63 -4.09
CA LEU A 183 -18.16 19.68 -3.74
C LEU A 183 -19.06 20.03 -4.94
N LYS A 184 -18.60 20.82 -5.90
CA LYS A 184 -19.37 21.18 -7.11
C LYS A 184 -19.59 20.01 -8.07
N THR A 185 -18.69 19.02 -8.07
CA THR A 185 -18.77 17.87 -8.98
C THR A 185 -19.58 16.72 -8.38
N LEU A 186 -19.93 16.79 -7.10
CA LEU A 186 -20.64 15.71 -6.41
C LEU A 186 -22.15 15.80 -6.63
N GLN A 187 -22.76 14.64 -6.85
CA GLN A 187 -24.19 14.47 -7.03
C GLN A 187 -24.74 13.54 -5.92
N PRO A 188 -24.92 14.04 -4.69
CA PRO A 188 -25.38 13.23 -3.57
C PRO A 188 -26.85 12.79 -3.73
N SER A 189 -27.14 11.57 -3.32
CA SER A 189 -28.49 10.99 -3.32
C SER A 189 -29.20 11.27 -1.99
N LYS A 190 -30.49 11.62 -2.06
CA LYS A 190 -31.33 11.82 -0.86
C LYS A 190 -31.80 10.51 -0.22
N LYS A 191 -31.68 9.39 -0.93
CA LYS A 191 -32.13 8.07 -0.48
C LYS A 191 -31.10 7.37 0.42
N ILE A 192 -29.89 7.93 0.49
CA ILE A 192 -28.77 7.36 1.22
C ILE A 192 -28.59 8.13 2.52
N LYS A 193 -28.63 7.41 3.63
CA LYS A 193 -28.34 7.95 4.95
C LYS A 193 -26.88 7.66 5.27
N VAL A 194 -26.13 8.71 5.59
CA VAL A 194 -24.73 8.58 6.03
C VAL A 194 -24.67 8.72 7.55
N VAL A 195 -24.07 7.73 8.20
CA VAL A 195 -23.86 7.69 9.65
C VAL A 195 -22.39 7.44 9.95
N GLN A 196 -21.92 7.88 11.12
CA GLN A 196 -20.60 7.48 11.61
C GLN A 196 -20.66 6.04 12.10
N LEU A 197 -19.60 5.26 11.87
CA LEU A 197 -19.50 3.88 12.32
C LEU A 197 -19.63 3.78 13.84
N ASP A 198 -20.50 2.88 14.29
CA ASP A 198 -20.63 2.45 15.68
C ASP A 198 -20.38 0.93 15.80
N GLU A 199 -20.34 0.41 17.03
CA GLU A 199 -20.14 -1.02 17.30
C GLU A 199 -21.19 -1.92 16.62
N SER A 200 -22.44 -1.45 16.47
CA SER A 200 -23.53 -2.23 15.88
C SER A 200 -23.39 -2.43 14.37
N LEU A 201 -22.63 -1.55 13.70
CA LEU A 201 -22.41 -1.58 12.26
C LEU A 201 -21.06 -2.21 11.86
N ARG A 202 -20.21 -2.58 12.82
CA ARG A 202 -18.86 -3.11 12.52
C ARG A 202 -18.91 -4.41 11.74
N ASP A 203 -19.66 -5.39 12.20
CA ASP A 203 -19.70 -6.72 11.56
C ASP A 203 -20.29 -6.63 10.15
N LEU A 204 -21.37 -5.86 9.97
CA LEU A 204 -21.97 -5.58 8.66
C LEU A 204 -20.97 -4.89 7.71
N LEU A 205 -20.13 -3.97 8.21
CA LEU A 205 -19.12 -3.32 7.39
C LEU A 205 -18.05 -4.32 6.96
N LEU A 206 -17.60 -5.18 7.88
CA LEU A 206 -16.59 -6.21 7.57
C LEU A 206 -17.11 -7.21 6.52
N GLU A 207 -18.39 -7.60 6.60
CA GLU A 207 -19.05 -8.43 5.59
C GLU A 207 -19.13 -7.71 4.23
N TYR A 208 -19.56 -6.44 4.23
CA TYR A 208 -19.60 -5.62 3.02
C TYR A 208 -18.22 -5.50 2.37
N ASP A 209 -17.17 -5.24 3.17
CA ASP A 209 -15.80 -5.15 2.70
C ASP A 209 -15.28 -6.46 2.08
N HIS A 210 -15.60 -7.58 2.73
CA HIS A 210 -15.27 -8.90 2.24
C HIS A 210 -15.92 -9.16 0.88
N SER A 211 -17.14 -8.67 0.65
CA SER A 211 -17.84 -8.79 -0.63
C SER A 211 -17.16 -8.04 -1.80
N ILE A 212 -16.40 -6.98 -1.50
CA ILE A 212 -15.68 -6.17 -2.51
C ILE A 212 -14.34 -6.80 -2.88
N SER A 213 -13.58 -7.27 -1.88
CA SER A 213 -12.18 -7.69 -2.08
C SER A 213 -11.98 -9.21 -2.07
N SER A 214 -12.97 -9.99 -1.60
CA SER A 214 -12.85 -11.44 -1.30
C SER A 214 -11.69 -11.80 -0.37
N LEU A 215 -11.02 -10.82 0.23
CA LEU A 215 -9.93 -10.98 1.17
C LEU A 215 -10.47 -10.78 2.59
N ASN A 216 -9.97 -11.55 3.55
CA ASN A 216 -10.27 -11.30 4.94
C ASN A 216 -9.32 -10.22 5.45
N ARG A 217 -9.84 -9.00 5.60
CA ARG A 217 -9.07 -7.82 6.06
C ARG A 217 -9.58 -7.28 7.38
N ALA A 218 -10.31 -8.10 8.14
CA ALA A 218 -10.97 -7.68 9.37
C ALA A 218 -10.00 -7.10 10.39
N THR A 219 -8.90 -7.80 10.68
CA THR A 219 -7.86 -7.34 11.61
C THR A 219 -7.29 -5.98 11.21
N PHE A 220 -7.10 -5.78 9.91
CA PHE A 220 -6.57 -4.53 9.39
C PHE A 220 -7.57 -3.37 9.49
N LEU A 221 -8.83 -3.61 9.11
CA LEU A 221 -9.87 -2.59 9.22
C LEU A 221 -10.08 -2.19 10.68
N GLN A 222 -10.06 -3.16 11.61
CA GLN A 222 -10.11 -2.88 13.04
C GLN A 222 -8.92 -2.00 13.50
N TYR A 223 -7.71 -2.31 13.04
CA TYR A 223 -6.54 -1.45 13.29
C TYR A 223 -6.76 -0.03 12.76
N LEU A 224 -7.25 0.12 11.53
CA LEU A 224 -7.56 1.44 10.97
C LEU A 224 -8.60 2.18 11.81
N PHE A 225 -9.67 1.52 12.23
CA PHE A 225 -10.76 2.15 12.99
C PHE A 225 -10.28 2.67 14.36
N ASN A 226 -9.28 2.00 14.94
CA ASN A 226 -8.70 2.38 16.23
C ASN A 226 -7.64 3.49 16.11
N ASP A 227 -6.98 3.66 14.96
CA ASP A 227 -5.92 4.65 14.70
C ASP A 227 -6.45 6.07 14.42
N ALA A 228 -7.36 6.54 15.29
CA ALA A 228 -7.99 7.87 15.24
C ALA A 228 -8.55 8.26 13.86
N THR A 229 -9.02 7.27 13.09
CA THR A 229 -9.70 7.50 11.81
C THR A 229 -11.18 7.73 12.06
N THR A 230 -11.82 8.49 11.16
CA THR A 230 -13.28 8.60 11.15
C THR A 230 -13.80 7.70 10.05
N VAL A 231 -14.79 6.88 10.38
CA VAL A 231 -15.41 5.96 9.44
C VAL A 231 -16.87 6.34 9.28
N PHE A 232 -17.29 6.51 8.03
CA PHE A 232 -18.67 6.77 7.66
C PHE A 232 -19.23 5.57 6.90
N VAL A 233 -20.49 5.25 7.17
CA VAL A 233 -21.23 4.16 6.55
C VAL A 233 -22.45 4.75 5.84
N ALA A 234 -22.71 4.27 4.64
CA ALA A 234 -23.91 4.58 3.87
C ALA A 234 -24.92 3.44 4.01
N GLU A 235 -26.09 3.78 4.53
CA GLU A 235 -27.26 2.91 4.64
C GLU A 235 -28.29 3.34 3.59
N GLU A 236 -28.90 2.37 2.88
CA GLU A 236 -30.04 2.67 2.01
C GLU A 236 -31.30 2.87 2.86
N GLN A 237 -32.01 3.99 2.65
CA GLN A 237 -33.29 4.22 3.33
C GLN A 237 -34.37 3.32 2.72
N GLN A 238 -34.66 2.19 3.36
CA GLN A 238 -35.85 1.41 3.02
C GLN A 238 -37.10 2.15 3.50
N ASN A 239 -38.05 2.36 2.58
CA ASN A 239 -39.26 3.13 2.84
C ASN A 239 -40.23 2.46 3.83
N ASN A 240 -40.03 1.20 4.28
CA ASN A 240 -41.02 0.45 5.07
C ASN A 240 -40.41 -0.68 5.93
N SER A 241 -39.42 -0.44 6.80
CA SER A 241 -39.09 -1.44 7.83
C SER A 241 -38.87 -0.80 9.19
N SER A 242 -39.81 -1.06 10.09
CA SER A 242 -39.80 -0.66 11.51
C SER A 242 -38.92 -1.58 12.38
N ASN A 243 -38.12 -2.45 11.76
CA ASN A 243 -37.19 -3.35 12.44
C ASN A 243 -35.74 -2.90 12.16
N ASN A 244 -34.95 -2.79 13.22
CA ASN A 244 -33.54 -2.43 13.18
C ASN A 244 -32.63 -3.50 12.53
N ASP A 245 -33.21 -4.65 12.14
CA ASP A 245 -32.52 -5.84 11.63
C ASP A 245 -32.30 -5.85 10.10
N ASP A 246 -32.95 -4.97 9.35
CA ASP A 246 -32.79 -4.86 7.87
C ASP A 246 -31.79 -3.77 7.45
N ARG A 247 -30.82 -3.42 8.32
CA ARG A 247 -29.82 -2.41 8.00
C ARG A 247 -28.82 -2.96 6.98
N GLN A 248 -28.92 -2.50 5.74
CA GLN A 248 -28.01 -2.85 4.67
C GLN A 248 -27.00 -1.72 4.42
N ILE A 249 -25.72 -2.06 4.55
CA ILE A 249 -24.61 -1.19 4.16
C ILE A 249 -24.44 -1.27 2.65
N VAL A 250 -24.47 -0.13 1.97
CA VAL A 250 -24.27 0.01 0.52
C VAL A 250 -22.97 0.75 0.16
N GLY A 251 -22.20 1.12 1.19
CA GLY A 251 -20.90 1.76 1.03
C GLY A 251 -20.31 2.23 2.35
N TYR A 252 -19.01 2.48 2.36
CA TYR A 252 -18.33 3.10 3.49
C TYR A 252 -17.16 3.97 3.04
N MET A 253 -16.73 4.85 3.93
CA MET A 253 -15.59 5.72 3.73
C MET A 253 -14.75 5.80 5.00
N VAL A 254 -13.43 5.64 4.86
CA VAL A 254 -12.46 5.81 5.94
C VAL A 254 -11.65 7.06 5.65
N VAL A 255 -11.64 7.99 6.61
CA VAL A 255 -10.89 9.24 6.50
C VAL A 255 -9.94 9.43 7.66
N LYS A 256 -8.79 10.03 7.39
CA LYS A 256 -7.81 10.44 8.40
C LYS A 256 -7.30 11.82 8.06
N ARG A 257 -7.57 12.80 8.92
CA ARG A 257 -7.22 14.22 8.70
C ARG A 257 -7.75 14.71 7.34
N ASP A 258 -6.89 15.19 6.46
CA ASP A 258 -7.19 15.70 5.12
C ASP A 258 -7.21 14.60 4.04
N ARG A 259 -7.25 13.32 4.43
CA ARG A 259 -7.13 12.19 3.50
C ARG A 259 -8.33 11.27 3.53
N ILE A 260 -8.78 10.88 2.34
CA ILE A 260 -9.66 9.73 2.16
C ILE A 260 -8.76 8.51 1.96
N LEU A 261 -8.79 7.60 2.94
CA LEU A 261 -7.99 6.38 2.91
C LEU A 261 -8.70 5.28 2.13
N ALA A 262 -10.02 5.14 2.29
CA ALA A 262 -10.81 4.19 1.53
C ALA A 262 -12.20 4.79 1.26
N LEU A 263 -12.76 4.53 0.09
CA LEU A 263 -14.14 4.85 -0.24
C LEU A 263 -14.66 3.77 -1.18
N TYR A 264 -15.49 2.89 -0.64
CA TYR A 264 -16.13 1.82 -1.40
C TYR A 264 -17.65 1.97 -1.34
N ALA A 265 -18.31 1.74 -2.47
CA ALA A 265 -19.73 1.99 -2.62
C ALA A 265 -20.30 1.16 -3.78
N ASP A 266 -21.58 0.79 -3.68
CA ASP A 266 -22.28 0.02 -4.71
C ASP A 266 -22.54 0.82 -5.99
N SER A 267 -22.50 2.14 -5.88
CA SER A 267 -22.80 3.05 -6.98
C SER A 267 -22.14 4.41 -6.79
N THR A 268 -22.08 5.16 -7.89
CA THR A 268 -21.44 6.48 -7.91
C THR A 268 -22.19 7.51 -7.07
N ASP A 269 -23.53 7.42 -7.00
CA ASP A 269 -24.33 8.30 -6.16
C ASP A 269 -24.12 8.03 -4.66
N VAL A 270 -23.94 6.77 -4.25
CA VAL A 270 -23.54 6.43 -2.87
C VAL A 270 -22.16 7.01 -2.57
N ALA A 271 -21.20 6.82 -3.46
CA ALA A 271 -19.85 7.37 -3.31
C ALA A 271 -19.85 8.90 -3.19
N HIS A 272 -20.62 9.57 -4.05
CA HIS A 272 -20.81 11.02 -4.02
C HIS A 272 -21.47 11.48 -2.72
N THR A 273 -22.43 10.72 -2.19
CA THR A 273 -23.11 11.04 -0.94
C THR A 273 -22.16 10.97 0.25
N LEU A 274 -21.34 9.90 0.34
CA LEU A 274 -20.31 9.75 1.38
C LEU A 274 -19.29 10.89 1.33
N ALA A 275 -18.70 11.14 0.15
CA ALA A 275 -17.72 12.22 -0.04
C ALA A 275 -18.32 13.59 0.32
N HIS A 276 -19.53 13.89 -0.16
CA HIS A 276 -20.20 15.15 0.10
C HIS A 276 -20.48 15.36 1.60
N HIS A 277 -20.93 14.32 2.32
CA HIS A 277 -21.19 14.38 3.76
C HIS A 277 -19.95 14.80 4.55
N TRP A 278 -18.81 14.15 4.30
CA TRP A 278 -17.57 14.48 4.99
C TRP A 278 -17.00 15.83 4.54
N LEU A 279 -16.96 16.12 3.25
CA LEU A 279 -16.37 17.38 2.74
C LEU A 279 -17.07 18.62 3.30
N ARG A 280 -18.40 18.59 3.47
CA ARG A 280 -19.16 19.70 4.08
C ARG A 280 -18.92 19.90 5.56
N THR A 281 -18.57 18.83 6.27
CA THR A 281 -18.27 18.86 7.71
C THR A 281 -16.78 19.03 7.98
N SER A 282 -15.94 18.82 6.96
CA SER A 282 -14.50 18.97 7.04
C SER A 282 -14.08 20.44 7.14
N ARG A 283 -12.98 20.68 7.86
CA ARG A 283 -12.34 22.00 7.98
C ARG A 283 -11.22 22.24 6.97
N PHE A 284 -10.97 21.28 6.08
CA PHE A 284 -9.81 21.28 5.19
C PHE A 284 -10.15 22.02 3.91
N PHE A 285 -9.20 22.82 3.40
CA PHE A 285 -9.35 23.50 2.11
C PHE A 285 -8.94 22.62 0.93
N LYS A 286 -8.01 21.69 1.18
CA LYS A 286 -7.56 20.68 0.24
C LYS A 286 -7.59 19.33 0.92
N ILE A 287 -7.90 18.30 0.13
CA ILE A 287 -7.87 16.92 0.58
C ILE A 287 -7.09 16.08 -0.43
N THR A 288 -6.56 14.95 0.04
CA THR A 288 -5.83 14.00 -0.81
C THR A 288 -6.51 12.64 -0.79
N LEU A 289 -6.64 12.02 -1.96
CA LEU A 289 -7.10 10.64 -2.08
C LEU A 289 -6.35 9.92 -3.19
N CYS A 290 -6.34 8.60 -3.13
CA CYS A 290 -5.86 7.77 -4.21
C CYS A 290 -7.04 7.09 -4.90
N CYS A 291 -7.13 7.15 -6.22
CA CYS A 291 -8.25 6.63 -6.98
C CYS A 291 -7.78 6.08 -8.34
N ARG A 292 -8.69 5.46 -9.07
CA ARG A 292 -8.47 5.10 -10.47
C ARG A 292 -8.54 6.37 -11.34
N HIS A 293 -7.83 6.37 -12.45
CA HIS A 293 -7.92 7.45 -13.44
C HIS A 293 -9.37 7.62 -13.93
N LEU A 294 -9.82 8.88 -14.01
CA LEU A 294 -11.18 9.29 -14.39
C LEU A 294 -12.28 8.79 -13.45
N CYS A 295 -11.91 8.38 -12.23
CA CYS A 295 -12.90 7.98 -11.22
C CYS A 295 -13.70 9.17 -10.68
N TRP A 296 -13.11 10.37 -10.69
CA TRP A 296 -13.72 11.57 -10.16
C TRP A 296 -13.62 12.70 -11.17
N GLU A 297 -14.74 13.39 -11.45
CA GLU A 297 -14.76 14.52 -12.38
C GLU A 297 -13.81 15.65 -11.97
N VAL A 298 -13.62 15.87 -10.66
CA VAL A 298 -12.70 16.87 -10.11
C VAL A 298 -11.24 16.66 -10.55
N GLU A 299 -10.88 15.47 -11.03
CA GLU A 299 -9.54 15.17 -11.56
C GLU A 299 -9.20 16.07 -12.76
N GLY A 300 -10.19 16.44 -13.57
CA GLY A 300 -10.01 17.31 -14.74
C GLY A 300 -9.82 18.80 -14.42
N ASN A 301 -10.00 19.21 -13.15
CA ASN A 301 -9.89 20.61 -12.77
C ASN A 301 -8.43 21.08 -12.75
N ALA A 302 -8.17 22.27 -13.29
CA ALA A 302 -6.81 22.85 -13.33
C ALA A 302 -6.18 23.07 -11.94
N SER A 303 -6.99 23.16 -10.89
CA SER A 303 -6.52 23.27 -9.50
C SER A 303 -6.11 21.94 -8.86
N THR A 304 -6.38 20.81 -9.53
CA THR A 304 -6.11 19.47 -9.03
C THR A 304 -4.68 19.08 -9.33
N VAL A 305 -3.95 18.71 -8.28
CA VAL A 305 -2.60 18.14 -8.42
C VAL A 305 -2.76 16.64 -8.54
N THR A 306 -2.17 16.06 -9.58
CA THR A 306 -2.27 14.62 -9.87
C THR A 306 -0.88 14.01 -9.92
N GLN A 307 -0.71 12.85 -9.31
CA GLN A 307 0.50 12.04 -9.36
C GLN A 307 0.14 10.61 -9.76
N THR A 308 0.83 10.08 -10.77
CA THR A 308 0.58 8.72 -11.27
C THR A 308 1.15 7.68 -10.31
N ILE A 309 0.40 6.60 -10.11
CA ILE A 309 0.82 5.46 -9.29
C ILE A 309 0.79 4.19 -10.13
N HIS A 310 1.95 3.56 -10.20
CA HIS A 310 2.18 2.34 -10.95
C HIS A 310 2.15 1.16 -9.99
N ARG A 311 1.00 0.50 -9.95
CA ARG A 311 0.86 -0.80 -9.29
C ARG A 311 1.49 -1.89 -10.14
N ARG A 312 2.37 -2.67 -9.52
CA ARG A 312 3.06 -3.80 -10.15
C ARG A 312 2.98 -5.05 -9.30
N HIS A 313 3.10 -6.19 -9.97
CA HIS A 313 3.06 -7.50 -9.34
C HIS A 313 4.21 -8.36 -9.83
N THR A 314 4.61 -9.33 -9.00
CA THR A 314 5.65 -10.29 -9.40
C THR A 314 5.13 -11.34 -10.38
N ARG A 315 3.84 -11.69 -10.38
CA ARG A 315 3.30 -12.80 -11.20
C ARG A 315 1.98 -12.53 -11.90
N ALA A 316 0.99 -11.94 -11.21
CA ALA A 316 -0.35 -11.78 -11.76
C ALA A 316 -1.08 -10.58 -11.16
N VAL A 317 -1.99 -9.98 -11.92
CA VAL A 317 -2.93 -8.99 -11.39
C VAL A 317 -4.01 -9.75 -10.60
N PRO A 318 -4.27 -9.41 -9.32
CA PRO A 318 -5.36 -9.99 -8.55
C PRO A 318 -6.71 -9.78 -9.24
N GLY A 319 -7.49 -10.86 -9.37
CA GLY A 319 -8.76 -10.85 -10.10
C GLY A 319 -10.01 -10.62 -9.24
N ASN A 320 -9.89 -10.71 -7.91
CA ASN A 320 -11.04 -10.87 -7.02
C ASN A 320 -11.52 -9.55 -6.37
N ILE A 321 -11.19 -8.40 -6.97
CA ILE A 321 -11.72 -7.10 -6.55
C ILE A 321 -12.80 -6.62 -7.51
N ARG A 322 -13.93 -6.20 -6.93
CA ARG A 322 -14.99 -5.43 -7.59
C ARG A 322 -14.56 -3.98 -7.76
N TRP A 323 -13.66 -3.72 -8.72
CA TRP A 323 -13.07 -2.40 -8.94
C TRP A 323 -14.08 -1.30 -9.26
N ASP A 324 -15.23 -1.66 -9.83
CA ASP A 324 -16.39 -0.78 -10.04
C ASP A 324 -17.01 -0.24 -8.75
N HIS A 325 -16.76 -0.90 -7.60
CA HIS A 325 -17.20 -0.48 -6.28
C HIS A 325 -16.14 0.35 -5.54
N VAL A 326 -14.98 0.59 -6.16
CA VAL A 326 -13.81 1.20 -5.53
C VAL A 326 -13.55 2.59 -6.08
N TYR A 327 -13.78 3.60 -5.24
CA TYR A 327 -13.70 5.03 -5.59
C TYR A 327 -12.51 5.74 -4.96
N ALA A 328 -12.08 5.31 -3.77
CA ALA A 328 -10.80 5.69 -3.20
C ALA A 328 -10.12 4.48 -2.54
N ILE A 329 -8.80 4.36 -2.69
CA ILE A 329 -8.02 3.18 -2.31
C ILE A 329 -6.95 3.59 -1.32
N ASN A 330 -6.69 2.74 -0.33
CA ASN A 330 -5.54 2.93 0.54
C ASN A 330 -4.30 2.35 -0.14
N ILE A 331 -3.54 3.20 -0.82
CA ILE A 331 -2.32 2.79 -1.49
C ILE A 331 -1.24 2.46 -0.46
N GLY A 332 -0.58 1.32 -0.65
CA GLY A 332 0.28 0.72 0.37
C GLY A 332 -0.45 -0.12 1.39
N MET A 333 -1.78 -0.28 1.31
CA MET A 333 -2.56 -1.02 2.30
C MET A 333 -3.83 -1.65 1.70
N ASN A 334 -3.79 -2.97 1.55
CA ASN A 334 -4.93 -3.84 1.78
C ASN A 334 -6.07 -3.83 0.75
N ILE A 335 -5.98 -3.23 -0.43
CA ILE A 335 -6.77 -3.72 -1.58
C ILE A 335 -5.79 -4.12 -2.67
N LEU A 336 -5.69 -5.43 -2.86
CA LEU A 336 -4.80 -6.10 -3.83
C LEU A 336 -5.44 -6.20 -5.20
#